data_AF-A0A256YUB9-F1
#
_entry.id   AF-A0A256YUB9-F1
#
_cell.length_a   1.000
_cell.length_b   1.000
_cell.length_c   1.000
_cell.angle_alpha   90.00
_cell.angle_beta   90.00
_cell.angle_gamma   90.00
#
_symmetry.space_group_name_H-M   'P 1'
#
loop_
_entity.id
_entity.type
_entity.pdbx_description
1 polymer ?
#
loop_
_entity_poly.entity_id
_entity_poly.type
_entity_poly.pdbx_seq_one_letter_code
_entity_poly.pdbx_strand_id
1 'polypeptide(L)'
;MVSKAEMLKAITKDKLVSTAKKKKVEVAKSWPKEKIADALSYDNLRKLYKEVTAKKPVKKKTTSAKRAVKKVVKKKTVKKPGFLYFHPLSILNF
;
A
#
# COMPACT_ATOMS: atom_id res chain seq x y z
N MET A 1 -10.57 6.69 -31.36
CA MET A 1 -11.16 6.50 -30.01
C MET A 1 -11.89 5.17 -30.03
N VAL A 2 -11.89 4.39 -28.92
CA VAL A 2 -12.66 3.14 -28.84
C VAL A 2 -14.16 3.46 -28.79
N SER A 3 -15.00 2.73 -29.50
CA SER A 3 -16.45 2.98 -29.50
C SER A 3 -17.12 2.51 -28.20
N LYS A 4 -18.31 3.08 -27.87
CA LYS A 4 -19.12 2.62 -26.71
C LYS A 4 -19.45 1.13 -26.81
N ALA A 5 -19.82 0.66 -28.01
CA ALA A 5 -20.14 -0.74 -28.26
C ALA A 5 -18.94 -1.68 -28.00
N GLU A 6 -17.74 -1.31 -28.46
CA GLU A 6 -16.53 -2.10 -28.20
C GLU A 6 -16.17 -2.14 -26.72
N MET A 7 -16.31 -1.01 -26.00
CA MET A 7 -16.06 -1.00 -24.56
C MET A 7 -17.04 -1.91 -23.81
N LEU A 8 -18.31 -1.90 -24.21
CA LEU A 8 -19.33 -2.75 -23.60
C LEU A 8 -19.06 -4.22 -23.84
N LYS A 9 -18.45 -4.65 -24.95
CA LYS A 9 -18.09 -6.06 -25.15
C LYS A 9 -17.15 -6.58 -24.05
N ALA A 10 -16.18 -5.78 -23.62
CA ALA A 10 -15.19 -6.18 -22.62
C ALA A 10 -15.71 -6.11 -21.16
N ILE A 11 -16.62 -5.18 -20.86
CA ILE A 11 -17.08 -4.93 -19.49
C ILE A 11 -18.23 -5.88 -19.12
N THR A 12 -18.23 -6.51 -17.95
CA THR A 12 -19.35 -7.36 -17.49
C THR A 12 -20.49 -6.55 -16.86
N LYS A 13 -21.71 -7.11 -16.84
CA LYS A 13 -22.88 -6.46 -16.24
C LYS A 13 -22.66 -6.10 -14.76
N ASP A 14 -22.01 -6.98 -14.00
CA ASP A 14 -21.72 -6.75 -12.57
C ASP A 14 -20.79 -5.54 -12.34
N LYS A 15 -19.82 -5.35 -13.23
CA LYS A 15 -18.91 -4.20 -13.20
C LYS A 15 -19.65 -2.89 -13.50
N LEU A 16 -20.62 -2.91 -14.41
CA LEU A 16 -21.46 -1.75 -14.68
C LEU A 16 -22.37 -1.41 -13.50
N VAL A 17 -23.05 -2.40 -12.92
CA VAL A 17 -23.92 -2.21 -11.76
C VAL A 17 -23.14 -1.69 -10.54
N SER A 18 -21.95 -2.25 -10.27
CA SER A 18 -21.11 -1.78 -9.17
C SER A 18 -20.60 -0.35 -9.39
N THR A 19 -20.29 0.02 -10.63
CA THR A 19 -19.87 1.39 -10.98
C THR A 19 -21.03 2.37 -10.84
N ALA A 20 -22.23 2.00 -11.31
CA ALA A 20 -23.45 2.80 -11.14
C ALA A 20 -23.77 3.04 -9.65
N LYS A 21 -23.69 2.00 -8.81
CA LYS A 21 -23.84 2.14 -7.35
C LYS A 21 -22.81 3.09 -6.73
N LYS A 22 -21.53 2.98 -7.11
CA LYS A 22 -20.46 3.88 -6.63
C LYS A 22 -20.71 5.34 -7.02
N LYS A 23 -21.35 5.56 -8.17
CA LYS A 23 -21.70 6.90 -8.67
C LYS A 23 -23.10 7.35 -8.22
N LYS A 24 -23.77 6.58 -7.36
CA LYS A 24 -25.13 6.86 -6.88
C LYS A 24 -26.14 7.04 -8.02
N VAL A 25 -25.92 6.35 -9.14
CA VAL A 25 -26.87 6.31 -10.25
C VAL A 25 -27.86 5.20 -9.98
N GLU A 26 -29.14 5.52 -10.00
CA GLU A 26 -30.20 4.53 -9.87
C GLU A 26 -30.24 3.64 -11.10
N VAL A 27 -29.89 2.37 -10.90
CA VAL A 27 -30.02 1.33 -11.92
C VAL A 27 -30.62 0.08 -11.29
N ALA A 28 -31.59 -0.52 -11.97
CA ALA A 28 -32.12 -1.81 -11.56
C ALA A 28 -31.20 -2.94 -12.04
N LYS A 29 -31.06 -3.99 -11.22
CA LYS A 29 -30.29 -5.19 -11.59
C LYS A 29 -30.90 -5.91 -12.82
N SER A 30 -32.21 -5.80 -13.02
CA SER A 30 -32.93 -6.40 -14.14
C SER A 30 -32.67 -5.71 -15.48
N TRP A 31 -32.13 -4.49 -15.49
CA TRP A 31 -31.94 -3.76 -16.75
C TRP A 31 -30.95 -4.45 -17.70
N PRO A 32 -31.15 -4.30 -19.02
CA PRO A 32 -30.18 -4.74 -20.00
C PRO A 32 -28.90 -3.90 -19.90
N LYS A 33 -27.79 -4.48 -20.35
CA LYS A 33 -26.44 -3.92 -20.22
C LYS A 33 -26.28 -2.54 -20.87
N GLU A 34 -26.89 -2.35 -22.04
CA GLU A 34 -26.90 -1.09 -22.79
C GLU A 34 -27.57 0.02 -21.98
N LYS A 35 -28.75 -0.26 -21.42
CA LYS A 35 -29.51 0.72 -20.64
C LYS A 35 -28.79 1.16 -19.35
N ILE A 36 -28.06 0.24 -18.71
CA ILE A 36 -27.20 0.57 -17.56
C ILE A 36 -26.01 1.44 -18.00
N ALA A 37 -25.47 1.20 -19.19
CA ALA A 37 -24.38 1.98 -19.75
C ALA A 37 -24.81 3.35 -20.29
N ASP A 38 -26.07 3.52 -20.68
CA ASP A 38 -26.65 4.83 -21.04
C ASP A 38 -26.84 5.73 -19.83
N ALA A 39 -27.19 5.14 -18.68
CA ALA A 39 -27.27 5.87 -17.41
C ALA A 39 -25.89 6.32 -16.87
N LEU A 40 -24.79 5.78 -17.40
CA LEU A 40 -23.42 6.11 -17.01
C LEU A 40 -22.77 7.06 -18.01
N SER A 41 -22.01 8.04 -17.51
CA SER A 41 -21.21 8.90 -18.36
C SER A 41 -20.12 8.12 -19.11
N TYR A 42 -19.78 8.60 -20.30
CA TYR A 42 -18.78 7.98 -21.16
C TYR A 42 -17.40 7.85 -20.49
N ASP A 43 -16.99 8.85 -19.70
CA ASP A 43 -15.74 8.79 -18.94
C ASP A 43 -15.69 7.66 -17.92
N ASN A 44 -16.82 7.35 -17.28
CA ASN A 44 -16.89 6.24 -16.35
C ASN A 44 -16.75 4.90 -17.08
N LEU A 45 -17.39 4.75 -18.25
CA LEU A 45 -17.21 3.57 -19.11
C LEU A 45 -15.76 3.44 -19.58
N ARG A 46 -15.13 4.53 -19.99
CA ARG A 46 -13.73 4.56 -20.42
C ARG A 46 -12.76 4.18 -19.31
N LYS A 47 -12.96 4.68 -18.09
CA LYS A 47 -12.16 4.29 -16.92
C LYS A 47 -12.32 2.81 -16.61
N LEU A 48 -13.57 2.33 -16.58
CA LEU A 48 -13.87 0.93 -16.32
C LEU A 48 -13.26 0.00 -17.38
N TYR A 49 -13.36 0.38 -18.66
CA TYR A 49 -12.73 -0.33 -19.77
C TYR A 49 -11.22 -0.44 -19.56
N LYS A 50 -10.54 0.69 -19.27
CA LYS A 50 -9.10 0.70 -18.99
C LYS A 50 -8.73 -0.21 -17.82
N GLU A 51 -9.50 -0.20 -16.73
CA GLU A 51 -9.26 -1.09 -15.58
C GLU A 51 -9.42 -2.57 -15.92
N VAL A 52 -10.38 -2.92 -16.77
CA VAL A 52 -10.62 -4.30 -17.21
C VAL A 52 -9.55 -4.77 -18.18
N THR A 53 -9.14 -3.91 -19.13
CA THR A 53 -8.12 -4.25 -20.14
C THR A 53 -6.69 -4.10 -19.64
N ALA A 54 -6.47 -3.32 -18.57
CA ALA A 54 -5.16 -3.18 -17.96
C ALA A 54 -4.73 -4.53 -17.37
N LYS A 55 -3.75 -5.18 -17.99
CA LYS A 55 -3.05 -6.30 -17.38
C LYS A 55 -2.44 -5.82 -16.07
N LYS A 56 -2.87 -6.40 -14.95
CA LYS A 56 -2.25 -6.11 -13.64
C LYS A 56 -0.75 -6.38 -13.75
N PRO A 57 0.13 -5.44 -13.37
CA PRO A 57 1.56 -5.71 -13.36
C PRO A 57 1.81 -6.89 -12.42
N VAL A 58 2.47 -7.93 -12.93
CA VAL A 58 2.91 -9.06 -12.11
C VAL A 58 3.85 -8.50 -11.06
N LYS A 59 3.40 -8.46 -9.81
CA LYS A 59 4.27 -8.06 -8.69
C LYS A 59 5.45 -9.03 -8.67
N LYS A 60 6.64 -8.57 -9.06
CA LYS A 60 7.88 -9.32 -8.84
C LYS A 60 7.96 -9.60 -7.34
N LYS A 61 8.06 -10.88 -6.96
CA LYS A 61 8.35 -11.26 -5.57
C LYS A 61 9.72 -10.66 -5.22
N THR A 62 9.74 -9.61 -4.40
CA THR A 62 10.96 -9.16 -3.75
C THR A 62 11.39 -10.24 -2.78
N THR A 63 12.43 -11.00 -3.13
CA THR A 63 13.14 -11.86 -2.19
C THR A 63 13.68 -10.98 -1.07
N SER A 64 13.06 -11.11 0.11
CA SER A 64 13.54 -10.50 1.34
C SER A 64 15.00 -10.90 1.55
N ALA A 65 15.92 -9.97 1.40
CA ALA A 65 17.31 -10.19 1.76
C ALA A 65 17.36 -10.43 3.27
N LYS A 66 17.72 -11.66 3.69
CA LYS A 66 18.01 -11.96 5.09
C LYS A 66 19.14 -11.03 5.53
N ARG A 67 18.82 -9.99 6.31
CA ARG A 67 19.82 -9.16 6.98
C ARG A 67 20.54 -10.05 8.00
N ALA A 68 21.81 -10.36 7.74
CA ALA A 68 22.68 -11.00 8.72
C ALA A 68 22.82 -10.05 9.91
N VAL A 69 22.17 -10.37 11.03
CA VAL A 69 22.31 -9.62 12.28
C VAL A 69 23.72 -9.88 12.80
N LYS A 70 24.62 -8.92 12.60
CA LYS A 70 25.96 -8.94 13.18
C LYS A 70 25.79 -8.95 14.71
N LYS A 71 26.08 -10.09 15.36
CA LYS A 71 26.05 -10.18 16.83
C LYS A 71 27.14 -9.26 17.39
N VAL A 72 26.74 -8.11 17.90
CA VAL A 72 27.61 -7.25 18.69
C VAL A 72 27.68 -7.85 20.09
N VAL A 73 28.78 -8.55 20.39
CA VAL A 73 29.08 -9.02 21.75
C VAL A 73 29.42 -7.80 22.60
N LYS A 74 28.49 -7.39 23.47
CA LYS A 74 28.78 -6.36 24.48
C LYS A 74 29.86 -6.91 25.42
N LYS A 75 31.08 -6.34 25.37
CA LYS A 75 32.10 -6.56 26.41
C LYS A 75 31.52 -6.08 27.74
N LYS A 76 31.39 -6.98 28.72
CA LYS A 76 31.12 -6.59 30.11
C LYS A 76 32.41 -5.95 30.66
N THR A 77 32.34 -4.66 30.98
CA THR A 77 33.38 -3.96 31.73
C THR A 77 33.36 -4.49 33.16
N VAL A 78 34.32 -5.34 33.50
CA VAL A 78 34.56 -5.73 34.90
C VAL A 78 35.11 -4.50 35.61
N LYS A 79 34.30 -3.88 36.48
CA LYS A 79 34.80 -2.88 37.41
C LYS A 79 35.80 -3.59 38.33
N LYS A 80 37.10 -3.29 38.17
CA LYS A 80 38.12 -3.70 39.12
C LYS A 80 37.72 -3.19 40.51
N PRO A 81 37.68 -4.04 41.56
CA PRO A 81 37.51 -3.55 42.92
C PRO A 81 38.84 -2.93 43.38
N GLY A 82 38.76 -1.75 43.98
CA GLY A 82 39.79 -1.22 44.87
C GLY A 82 40.90 -0.39 44.23
N PHE A 83 40.80 0.92 44.39
CA PHE A 83 41.88 1.70 45.00
C PHE A 83 41.30 3.01 45.55
N LEU A 84 40.86 3.01 46.81
CA LEU A 84 40.58 4.24 47.56
C LEU A 84 41.94 4.87 47.88
N TYR A 85 42.43 5.73 46.99
CA TYR A 85 43.52 6.65 47.30
C TYR A 85 42.99 7.68 48.30
N PHE A 86 43.34 7.51 49.58
CA PHE A 86 43.29 8.59 50.55
C PHE A 86 44.29 9.67 50.12
N HIS A 87 43.78 10.86 49.79
CA HIS A 87 44.61 12.06 49.64
C HIS A 87 44.64 12.81 50.98
N PRO A 88 45.79 12.92 51.67
CA PRO A 88 45.92 13.84 52.79
C PRO A 88 46.19 15.24 52.22
N LEU A 89 45.14 16.04 52.05
CA LEU A 89 45.28 17.48 51.82
C LEU A 89 45.24 18.19 53.17
N SER A 90 46.36 18.10 53.86
CA SER A 90 46.83 19.21 54.68
C SER A 90 47.20 20.34 53.72
N ILE A 91 46.65 21.55 53.93
CA ILE A 91 47.28 22.88 53.77
C ILE A 91 46.16 23.95 53.72
N LEU A 92 46.14 24.76 54.79
CA LEU A 92 45.79 26.18 54.93
C LEU A 92 44.67 26.77 54.07
N ASN A 93 43.62 27.26 54.75
CA ASN A 93 43.22 28.67 54.71
C ASN A 93 42.11 28.96 55.74
N PHE A 94 42.50 29.38 56.95
CA PHE A 94 42.00 30.60 57.62
C PHE A 94 42.80 30.83 58.91
#